data_AF-A0A9P5NX66-F1
#
_entry.id   AF-A0A9P5NX66-F1
#
_cell.length_a   1.000
_cell.length_b   1.000
_cell.length_c   1.000
_cell.angle_alpha   90.00
_cell.angle_beta   90.00
_cell.angle_gamma   90.00
#
_symmetry.space_group_name_H-M   'P 1'
#
loop_
_entity.id
_entity.type
_entity.pdbx_description
1 polymer ?
#
loop_
_entity_poly.entity_id
_entity_poly.type
_entity_poly.pdbx_seq_one_letter_code
_entity_poly.pdbx_strand_id
1 'polypeptide(L)'
;MASSSANTNANVNAVFPVSLYEDLLPKLVAVLQLTQQNEGGMSNPQAKQRLLQATNNFKNAMAQAREFAANLPGGELRIEEQDDVIMMLEELKERKRAQLAEFAARKVTSTVSAHDLKMEIDSVASTPVQSDD
;
A
#
# COMPACT_ATOMS: atom_id res chain seq x y z
N MET A 1 -28.64 6.09 -3.60
CA MET A 1 -27.49 6.80 -4.20
C MET A 1 -26.22 6.19 -3.64
N ALA A 2 -25.68 5.19 -4.33
CA ALA A 2 -24.44 4.53 -3.95
C ALA A 2 -23.28 5.31 -4.56
N SER A 3 -22.63 6.14 -3.76
CA SER A 3 -21.41 6.84 -4.16
C SER A 3 -20.22 5.91 -3.95
N SER A 4 -19.92 5.18 -5.02
CA SER A 4 -18.59 4.86 -5.54
C SER A 4 -17.43 4.92 -4.53
N SER A 5 -17.00 3.75 -4.09
CA SER A 5 -15.72 3.51 -3.43
C SER A 5 -14.58 4.14 -4.24
N ALA A 6 -13.91 5.12 -3.65
CA ALA A 6 -12.69 5.68 -4.20
C ALA A 6 -11.61 4.59 -4.16
N ASN A 7 -11.28 4.07 -5.35
CA ASN A 7 -10.16 3.17 -5.59
C ASN A 7 -8.84 3.93 -5.34
N THR A 8 -8.35 3.92 -4.11
CA THR A 8 -7.03 4.41 -3.73
C THR A 8 -5.97 3.38 -4.10
N ASN A 9 -5.70 3.26 -5.40
CA ASN A 9 -4.43 2.73 -5.90
C ASN A 9 -3.31 3.72 -5.57
N ALA A 10 -2.97 3.84 -4.28
CA ALA A 10 -1.90 4.66 -3.79
C ALA A 10 -0.56 3.96 -4.06
N ASN A 11 0.03 4.31 -5.20
CA ASN A 11 1.47 4.45 -5.43
C ASN A 11 2.39 3.43 -4.71
N VAL A 12 2.61 2.27 -5.33
CA VAL A 12 3.46 1.16 -4.86
C VAL A 12 4.97 1.46 -4.90
N ASN A 13 5.40 2.71 -5.10
CA ASN A 13 6.80 3.11 -5.02
C ASN A 13 7.16 3.62 -3.62
N ALA A 14 6.84 2.85 -2.59
CA ALA A 14 7.40 3.08 -1.26
C ALA A 14 8.87 2.63 -1.27
N VAL A 15 9.75 3.48 -1.83
CA VAL A 15 11.19 3.31 -1.64
C VAL A 15 11.44 3.27 -0.14
N PHE A 16 11.95 2.15 0.36
CA PHE A 16 12.23 1.98 1.77
C PHE A 16 13.16 3.12 2.23
N PRO A 17 12.79 3.92 3.25
CA PRO A 17 13.52 5.11 3.64
C PRO A 17 14.72 4.69 4.49
N VAL A 18 15.70 4.05 3.86
CA VAL A 18 16.96 3.58 4.49
C VAL A 18 17.60 4.72 5.28
N SER A 19 17.62 5.93 4.69
CA SER A 19 18.17 7.13 5.32
C SER A 19 17.49 7.51 6.64
N LEU A 20 16.17 7.26 6.79
CA LEU A 20 15.45 7.54 8.03
C LEU A 20 15.93 6.63 9.17
N TYR A 21 16.20 5.36 8.88
CA TYR A 21 16.69 4.39 9.85
C TYR A 21 18.18 4.58 10.14
N GLU A 22 19.00 4.87 9.12
CA GLU A 22 20.42 5.19 9.26
C GLU A 22 20.64 6.42 10.16
N ASP A 23 19.76 7.42 10.04
CA ASP A 23 19.81 8.66 10.80
C ASP A 23 19.44 8.52 12.28
N LEU A 24 18.85 7.40 12.71
CA LEU A 24 18.45 7.20 14.12
C LEU A 24 19.66 7.10 15.05
N LEU A 25 20.68 6.34 14.66
CA LEU A 25 21.88 6.16 15.48
C LEU A 25 22.67 7.46 15.67
N PRO A 26 22.98 8.25 14.62
CA PRO A 26 23.60 9.57 14.77
C PRO A 26 22.79 10.52 15.67
N LYS A 27 21.46 10.55 15.56
CA LYS A 27 20.61 11.39 16.41
C LYS A 27 20.65 10.97 17.87
N LEU A 28 20.69 9.66 18.16
CA LEU A 28 20.86 9.15 19.52
C LEU A 28 22.24 9.51 20.10
N VAL A 29 23.29 9.32 19.31
CA VAL A 29 24.66 9.70 19.70
C VAL A 29 24.74 11.18 20.02
N ALA A 30 24.10 12.05 19.23
CA ALA A 30 24.05 13.49 19.49
C ALA A 30 23.37 13.83 20.84
N VAL A 31 22.27 13.14 21.18
CA VAL A 31 21.62 13.29 22.49
C VAL A 31 22.56 12.85 23.61
N LEU A 32 23.23 11.70 23.47
CA LEU A 32 24.16 11.17 24.48
C LEU A 32 25.37 12.08 24.68
N GLN A 33 25.96 12.59 23.60
CA GLN A 33 27.06 13.56 23.66
C GLN A 33 26.64 14.85 24.39
N LEU A 34 25.44 15.37 24.11
CA LEU A 34 24.93 16.56 24.79
C LEU A 34 24.61 16.32 26.28
N THR A 35 24.30 15.08 26.66
CA THR A 35 24.14 14.72 28.08
C THR A 35 25.49 14.61 28.80
N GLN A 36 26.49 14.00 28.17
CA GLN A 36 27.82 13.82 28.77
C GLN A 36 28.61 15.14 28.86
N GLN A 37 28.51 16.02 27.86
CA GLN A 37 29.15 17.33 27.87
C GLN A 37 28.61 18.27 28.97
N ASN A 38 27.44 17.96 29.53
CA ASN A 38 26.79 18.74 30.59
C ASN A 38 27.01 18.18 32.00
N GLU A 39 27.90 17.19 32.18
CA GLU A 39 28.23 16.62 33.50
C GLU A 39 28.83 17.66 34.48
N GLY A 40 29.25 18.84 34.00
CA GLY A 40 29.65 20.00 34.83
C GLY A 40 28.50 20.87 35.38
N GLY A 41 27.24 20.49 35.13
CA GLY A 41 26.05 21.19 35.62
C GLY A 41 25.30 21.96 34.53
N MET A 42 23.97 21.85 34.55
CA MET A 42 23.01 22.54 33.66
C MET A 42 22.93 24.07 33.91
N SER A 43 24.08 24.72 34.11
CA SER A 43 24.17 26.16 34.35
C SER A 43 23.90 26.99 33.09
N ASN A 44 24.07 26.42 31.89
CA ASN A 44 23.88 27.12 30.63
C ASN A 44 22.47 26.83 30.03
N PRO A 45 21.56 27.84 29.98
CA PRO A 45 20.24 27.68 29.36
C PRO A 45 20.29 27.24 27.90
N GLN A 46 21.32 27.63 27.15
CA GLN A 46 21.48 27.21 25.76
C GLN A 46 21.79 25.72 25.63
N ALA A 47 22.57 25.15 26.57
CA ALA A 47 22.89 23.73 26.57
C ALA A 47 21.63 22.88 26.83
N LYS A 48 20.77 23.34 27.75
CA LYS A 48 19.45 22.73 28.00
C LYS A 48 18.54 22.80 26.77
N GLN A 49 18.51 23.94 26.08
CA GLN A 49 17.71 24.09 24.87
C GLN A 49 18.19 23.18 23.73
N ARG A 50 19.51 23.07 23.51
CA ARG A 50 20.10 22.17 22.52
C ARG A 50 19.80 20.70 22.83
N LEU A 51 19.88 20.29 24.09
CA LEU A 51 19.51 18.94 24.51
C LEU A 51 18.03 18.66 24.25
N LEU A 52 17.13 19.56 24.63
CA LEU A 52 15.69 19.41 24.36
C LEU A 52 15.40 19.32 22.86
N GLN A 53 16.07 20.13 22.04
CA GLN A 53 15.93 20.09 20.59
C GLN A 53 16.43 18.77 20.01
N ALA A 54 17.61 18.29 20.41
CA ALA A 54 18.16 17.01 19.96
C ALA A 54 17.25 15.84 20.34
N THR A 55 16.72 15.83 21.57
CA THR A 55 15.79 14.80 22.05
C THR A 55 14.47 14.81 21.28
N ASN A 56 13.90 16.00 21.01
CA ASN A 56 12.69 16.10 20.20
C ASN A 56 12.93 15.64 18.76
N ASN A 57 14.06 16.01 18.16
CA ASN A 57 14.43 15.56 16.82
C ASN A 57 14.58 14.04 16.74
N PHE A 58 15.20 13.41 17.75
CA PHE A 58 15.30 11.96 17.83
C PHE A 58 13.93 11.29 18.02
N LYS A 59 13.09 11.81 18.91
CA LYS A 59 11.74 11.30 19.15
C LYS A 59 10.88 11.38 17.88
N ASN A 60 10.95 12.49 17.15
CA ASN A 60 10.22 12.68 15.90
C ASN A 60 10.69 11.69 14.82
N ALA A 61 12.00 11.49 14.67
CA ALA A 61 12.55 10.50 13.73
C ALA A 61 12.12 9.07 14.09
N MET A 62 12.11 8.71 15.38
CA MET A 62 11.60 7.43 15.87
C MET A 62 10.10 7.24 15.60
N ALA A 63 9.29 8.28 15.78
CA ALA A 63 7.86 8.23 15.50
C ALA A 63 7.61 7.98 14.01
N GLN A 64 8.30 8.72 13.14
CA GLN A 64 8.21 8.55 11.69
C GLN A 64 8.68 7.15 11.26
N ALA A 65 9.78 6.65 11.81
CA ALA A 65 10.29 5.32 11.49
C ALA A 65 9.34 4.20 11.92
N ARG A 66 8.64 4.37 13.05
CA ARG A 66 7.61 3.43 13.52
C ARG A 66 6.36 3.48 12.67
N GLU A 67 5.89 4.69 12.34
CA GLU A 67 4.74 4.88 11.46
C GLU A 67 4.99 4.26 10.08
N PHE A 68 6.19 4.46 9.53
CA PHE A 68 6.57 3.86 8.26
C PHE A 68 6.61 2.32 8.34
N ALA A 69 7.21 1.76 9.39
CA ALA A 69 7.25 0.31 9.59
C ALA A 69 5.86 -0.30 9.76
N ALA A 70 4.96 0.38 10.49
CA ALA A 70 3.59 -0.07 10.72
C ALA A 70 2.70 0.01 9.48
N ASN A 71 2.99 0.94 8.57
CA ASN A 71 2.27 1.13 7.32
C ASN A 71 2.97 0.48 6.12
N LEU A 72 3.99 -0.35 6.35
CA LEU A 72 4.68 -1.06 5.27
C LEU A 72 3.72 -2.11 4.69
N PRO A 73 3.43 -2.09 3.38
CA PRO A 73 2.52 -3.04 2.77
C PRO A 73 3.06 -4.47 2.94
N GLY A 74 2.26 -5.34 3.55
CA GLY A 74 2.66 -6.71 3.89
C GLY A 74 3.49 -6.82 5.17
N GLY A 75 3.72 -5.73 5.91
CA GLY A 75 4.43 -5.73 7.19
C GLY A 75 3.66 -6.40 8.33
N GLU A 76 2.35 -6.60 8.17
CA GLU A 76 1.51 -7.38 9.08
C GLU A 76 1.65 -8.90 8.90
N LEU A 77 2.15 -9.34 7.75
CA LEU A 77 2.32 -10.74 7.40
C LEU A 77 3.69 -11.23 7.85
N ARG A 78 3.73 -12.44 8.41
CA ARG A 78 5.00 -13.14 8.61
C ARG A 78 5.63 -13.48 7.26
N ILE A 79 6.94 -13.67 7.25
CA ILE A 79 7.68 -14.00 6.01
C ILE A 79 7.08 -15.24 5.35
N GLU A 80 6.71 -16.25 6.15
CA GLU A 80 6.11 -17.48 5.65
C GLU A 80 4.73 -17.23 5.00
N GLU A 81 3.93 -16.33 5.58
CA GLU A 81 2.62 -15.96 5.03
C GLU A 81 2.77 -15.14 3.73
N GLN A 82 3.83 -14.34 3.62
CA GLN A 82 4.15 -13.62 2.38
C GLN A 82 4.56 -14.60 1.27
N ASP A 83 5.36 -15.62 1.58
CA ASP A 83 5.77 -16.66 0.62
C ASP A 83 4.54 -17.44 0.10
N ASP A 84 3.60 -17.78 0.99
CA ASP A 84 2.35 -18.44 0.61
C ASP A 84 1.49 -17.58 -0.35
N VAL A 85 1.39 -16.28 -0.07
CA VAL A 85 0.67 -15.33 -0.95
C VAL A 85 1.37 -15.20 -2.30
N ILE A 86 2.70 -15.12 -2.32
CA ILE A 86 3.49 -15.06 -3.56
C ILE A 86 3.22 -16.30 -4.40
N MET A 87 3.31 -17.49 -3.80
CA MET A 87 3.04 -18.76 -4.47
C MET A 87 1.61 -18.78 -5.06
N MET A 88 0.61 -18.38 -4.28
CA MET A 88 -0.79 -18.33 -4.74
C MET A 88 -0.98 -17.36 -5.92
N LEU A 89 -0.33 -16.19 -5.88
CA LEU A 89 -0.40 -15.19 -6.94
C LEU A 89 0.32 -15.67 -8.22
N GLU A 90 1.45 -16.37 -8.08
CA GLU A 90 2.16 -16.97 -9.20
C GLU A 90 1.32 -18.06 -9.88
N GLU A 91 0.69 -18.94 -9.10
CA GLU A 91 -0.24 -19.95 -9.64
C GLU A 91 -1.45 -19.32 -10.33
N LEU A 92 -2.01 -18.25 -9.76
CA LEU A 92 -3.13 -17.54 -10.36
C LEU A 92 -2.72 -16.90 -11.69
N LYS A 93 -1.53 -16.29 -11.74
CA LYS A 93 -0.96 -15.71 -12.95
C LYS A 93 -0.76 -16.78 -14.03
N GLU A 94 -0.24 -17.94 -13.67
CA GLU A 94 -0.01 -19.03 -14.62
C GLU A 94 -1.33 -19.60 -15.15
N ARG A 95 -2.32 -19.82 -14.27
CA ARG A 95 -3.67 -20.23 -14.70
C ARG A 95 -4.32 -19.21 -15.64
N LYS A 96 -4.21 -17.91 -15.32
CA LYS A 96 -4.73 -16.84 -16.18
C LYS A 96 -4.03 -16.81 -17.54
N ARG A 97 -2.72 -17.03 -17.58
CA ARG A 97 -1.96 -17.15 -18.84
C ARG A 97 -2.39 -18.35 -19.66
N ALA A 98 -2.57 -19.51 -19.03
CA ALA A 98 -3.05 -20.71 -19.71
C ALA A 98 -4.46 -20.49 -20.28
N GLN A 99 -5.37 -19.88 -19.52
CA GLN A 99 -6.71 -19.52 -20.01
C GLN A 99 -6.63 -18.54 -21.19
N LEU A 100 -5.82 -17.49 -21.09
CA LEU A 100 -5.61 -16.54 -22.20
C LEU A 100 -5.05 -17.23 -23.45
N ALA A 101 -4.12 -18.17 -23.28
CA ALA A 101 -3.57 -18.96 -24.38
C ALA A 101 -4.63 -19.87 -25.00
N GLU A 102 -5.49 -20.50 -24.20
CA GLU A 102 -6.62 -21.31 -24.67
C GLU A 102 -7.65 -20.46 -25.44
N PHE A 103 -8.01 -19.29 -24.89
CA PHE A 103 -8.89 -18.33 -25.57
C PHE A 103 -8.29 -17.82 -26.88
N ALA A 104 -6.99 -17.55 -26.93
CA ALA A 104 -6.30 -17.11 -28.14
C ALA A 104 -6.16 -18.25 -29.18
N ALA A 105 -5.98 -19.49 -28.72
CA ALA A 105 -5.87 -20.68 -29.57
C ALA A 105 -7.22 -21.15 -30.11
N ARG A 106 -8.33 -20.83 -29.42
CA ARG A 106 -9.67 -20.92 -30.00
C ARG A 106 -9.77 -19.94 -31.17
N LYS A 107 -9.48 -20.42 -32.39
CA LYS A 107 -10.06 -19.82 -33.59
C LYS A 107 -11.55 -19.71 -33.33
N VAL A 108 -12.08 -18.49 -33.38
CA VAL A 108 -13.52 -18.25 -33.48
C VAL A 108 -13.95 -18.90 -34.79
N THR A 109 -14.20 -20.21 -34.77
CA THR A 109 -14.99 -20.86 -35.78
C THR A 109 -16.39 -20.32 -35.57
N SER A 110 -16.69 -19.21 -36.24
CA SER A 110 -18.06 -18.81 -36.54
C SER A 110 -18.69 -19.94 -37.36
N THR A 111 -19.15 -20.99 -36.67
CA THR A 111 -20.17 -21.90 -37.17
C THR A 111 -21.53 -21.24 -36.91
N VAL A 112 -21.67 -19.98 -37.30
CA VAL A 112 -22.98 -19.40 -37.54
C VAL A 112 -23.19 -19.61 -39.03
N SER A 113 -23.67 -20.80 -39.37
CA SER A 113 -24.53 -20.97 -40.54
C SER A 113 -25.51 -19.79 -40.53
N ALA A 114 -25.45 -19.00 -41.60
CA ALA A 114 -25.94 -17.65 -41.75
C ALA A 114 -27.49 -17.49 -41.72
N HIS A 115 -28.17 -18.08 -40.74
CA HIS A 115 -29.63 -18.11 -40.68
C HIS A 115 -30.25 -17.55 -39.39
N ASP A 116 -29.46 -17.12 -38.39
CA ASP A 116 -30.00 -16.64 -37.10
C ASP A 116 -29.74 -15.16 -36.81
N LEU A 117 -29.44 -14.37 -37.86
CA LEU A 117 -29.39 -12.90 -37.80
C LEU A 117 -30.79 -12.26 -37.83
N LYS A 118 -31.83 -12.98 -37.41
CA LYS A 118 -33.09 -12.33 -36.99
C LYS A 118 -32.91 -11.91 -35.54
N MET A 119 -32.16 -10.83 -35.40
CA MET A 119 -31.90 -10.11 -34.17
C MET A 119 -33.22 -9.84 -33.43
N GLU A 120 -33.52 -10.64 -32.41
CA GLU A 120 -34.51 -10.30 -31.38
C GLU A 120 -33.91 -9.18 -30.51
N ILE A 121 -33.96 -7.96 -31.03
CA ILE A 121 -33.84 -6.74 -30.23
C ILE A 121 -35.26 -6.36 -29.84
N ASP A 122 -35.82 -7.02 -28.83
CA ASP A 122 -36.90 -6.44 -28.05
C ASP A 122 -36.96 -7.08 -26.67
N SER A 123 -37.39 -6.30 -25.68
CA SER A 123 -37.66 -6.69 -24.30
C SER A 123 -36.47 -6.65 -23.31
N VAL A 124 -36.12 -5.43 -22.86
CA VAL A 124 -36.05 -5.08 -21.42
C VAL A 124 -36.02 -3.55 -21.25
N ALA A 125 -37.11 -2.90 -21.67
CA ALA A 125 -37.47 -1.54 -21.25
C ALA A 125 -38.79 -1.60 -20.48
N SER A 126 -38.76 -2.13 -19.26
CA SER A 126 -39.89 -2.07 -18.33
C SER A 126 -39.38 -1.92 -16.90
N THR A 127 -39.17 -0.68 -16.48
CA THR A 127 -39.17 -0.31 -15.06
C THR A 127 -40.60 0.08 -14.67
N PRO A 128 -41.27 -0.58 -13.71
CA PRO A 128 -42.55 -0.11 -13.21
C PRO A 128 -42.31 1.11 -12.32
N VAL A 129 -42.85 2.27 -12.71
CA VAL A 129 -43.11 3.38 -11.78
C VAL A 129 -44.35 3.00 -11.00
N GLN A 130 -44.16 2.67 -9.73
CA GLN A 130 -45.22 2.50 -8.77
C GLN A 130 -45.66 3.91 -8.34
N SER A 131 -46.89 4.27 -8.69
CA SER A 131 -47.51 5.54 -8.33
C SER A 131 -47.91 5.52 -6.85
N ASP A 132 -47.40 6.46 -6.06
CA ASP A 132 -47.92 6.83 -4.74
C ASP A 132 -49.04 7.86 -4.95
N ASP A 133 -50.26 7.55 -4.48
CA ASP A 133 -51.28 8.50 -4.02
C ASP A 133 -52.22 7.78 -3.02
#